data_AF-A0A496X3A2-F1
#
_entry.id   AF-A0A496X3A2-F1
#
_cell.length_a   1.000
_cell.length_b   1.000
_cell.length_c   1.000
_cell.angle_alpha   90.00
_cell.angle_beta   90.00
_cell.angle_gamma   90.00
#
_symmetry.space_group_name_H-M   'P 1'
#
loop_
_entity.id
_entity.type
_entity.pdbx_description
1 polymer ?
#
loop_
_entity_poly.entity_id
_entity_poly.type
_entity_poly.pdbx_seq_one_letter_code
_entity_poly.pdbx_strand_id
1 'polypeptide(L)'
;QPVSFDLISTVSDNAYTPGQLIDADSENFVTLPPLVTVFDKAGNNKKETVVQVVANMTAVGTLQMQCVAKEEDKRSWDLEFQLRSPIANNAGDGSEEPSELELPKNFAQAAEKISVVFGLSDKTADKNAVKNLRPLVEKLLGKKSDWDTPVLRSLAKELSKGAKRRRRSNRHERLWNNLTGYCLRPGFGYTLDEWRVNTLWKNYQQGVQFSNESQSWAEWWTLWRRVAGGLTEEAQKKIYKDVARYINPATARNQKVAKELKTRSYDDIVRLVAVLEHLPVESKIEVGGWLVKRLQKTKEPDASWWALGRVGSRVPFHGSAHKVVPKEVASKWIDFLLDQDWNKNRHAALAASMIARQTGDRERDLDESVRLAVIDKLTHSKCAESWVNMVEQVAELDVKDQQQVFGESLPAGLRIIG
;
A
#
# COMPACT_ATOMS: atom_id res chain seq x y z
N GLN A 1 -15.93 13.94 7.40
CA GLN A 1 -16.43 13.42 6.12
C GLN A 1 -15.63 14.14 5.05
N PRO A 2 -15.06 13.43 4.07
CA PRO A 2 -14.36 14.07 2.98
C PRO A 2 -15.34 14.83 2.08
N VAL A 3 -14.91 15.98 1.58
CA VAL A 3 -15.60 16.78 0.57
C VAL A 3 -14.58 17.16 -0.50
N SER A 4 -15.01 17.09 -1.76
CA SER A 4 -14.22 17.46 -2.94
C SER A 4 -14.95 18.60 -3.65
N PHE A 5 -14.20 19.54 -4.19
CA PHE A 5 -14.68 20.61 -5.05
C PHE A 5 -13.94 20.51 -6.38
N ASP A 6 -14.69 20.26 -7.45
CA ASP A 6 -14.14 20.30 -8.80
C ASP A 6 -13.81 21.76 -9.15
N LEU A 7 -12.65 21.95 -9.78
CA LEU A 7 -12.15 23.25 -10.14
C LEU A 7 -12.04 23.35 -11.66
N ILE A 8 -12.48 24.48 -12.17
CA ILE A 8 -12.27 24.91 -13.55
C ILE A 8 -11.59 26.27 -13.54
N SER A 9 -10.72 26.49 -14.51
CA SER A 9 -10.00 27.74 -14.74
C SER A 9 -10.28 28.22 -16.16
N THR A 10 -10.35 29.53 -16.37
CA THR A 10 -10.46 30.10 -17.71
C THR A 10 -9.48 31.25 -17.85
N VAL A 11 -8.93 31.39 -19.05
CA VAL A 11 -8.11 32.55 -19.46
C VAL A 11 -8.92 33.56 -20.28
N SER A 12 -10.24 33.38 -20.37
CA SER A 12 -11.12 34.33 -21.05
C SER A 12 -11.20 35.65 -20.26
N ASP A 13 -11.29 36.76 -20.99
CA ASP A 13 -11.48 38.10 -20.40
C ASP A 13 -12.91 38.33 -19.85
N ASN A 14 -13.69 37.26 -19.73
CA ASN A 14 -15.04 37.31 -19.18
C ASN A 14 -14.98 37.50 -17.67
N ALA A 15 -15.57 38.58 -17.16
CA ALA A 15 -15.71 38.82 -15.74
C ALA A 15 -16.89 38.01 -15.16
N TYR A 16 -16.59 37.04 -14.30
CA TYR A 16 -17.60 36.24 -13.60
C TYR A 16 -17.89 36.80 -12.20
N THR A 17 -19.12 36.65 -11.73
CA THR A 17 -19.54 37.06 -10.38
C THR A 17 -19.70 35.86 -9.44
N PRO A 18 -19.34 35.95 -8.14
CA PRO A 18 -19.55 34.87 -7.19
C PRO A 18 -21.02 34.43 -7.11
N GLY A 19 -21.27 33.13 -7.29
CA GLY A 19 -22.63 32.55 -7.28
C GLY A 19 -23.34 32.56 -8.64
N GLN A 20 -22.71 33.09 -9.68
CA GLN A 20 -23.20 32.99 -11.05
C GLN A 20 -23.16 31.53 -11.53
N LEU A 21 -24.27 31.06 -12.07
CA LEU A 21 -24.33 29.78 -12.77
C LEU A 21 -23.85 29.99 -14.20
N ILE A 22 -22.89 29.18 -14.62
CA ILE A 22 -22.28 29.21 -15.95
C ILE A 22 -22.34 27.82 -16.56
N ASP A 23 -22.41 27.78 -17.89
CA ASP A 23 -22.29 26.53 -18.64
C ASP A 23 -20.81 26.19 -18.78
N ALA A 24 -20.39 25.09 -18.15
CA ALA A 24 -19.00 24.64 -18.16
C ALA A 24 -18.56 24.10 -19.53
N ASP A 25 -19.52 23.74 -20.40
CA ASP A 25 -19.26 23.22 -21.75
C ASP A 25 -18.97 24.33 -22.77
N SER A 26 -19.12 25.60 -22.38
CA SER A 26 -18.71 26.71 -23.22
C SER A 26 -17.19 26.70 -23.36
N GLU A 27 -16.70 26.57 -24.61
CA GLU A 27 -15.28 26.55 -24.95
C GLU A 27 -14.55 27.67 -24.17
N ASN A 28 -13.44 27.32 -23.51
CA ASN A 28 -12.49 28.17 -22.73
C ASN A 28 -12.36 27.85 -21.23
N PHE A 29 -12.94 26.77 -20.71
CA PHE A 29 -12.62 26.26 -19.36
C PHE A 29 -11.60 25.10 -19.41
N VAL A 30 -10.67 25.10 -18.47
CA VAL A 30 -9.66 24.06 -18.23
C VAL A 30 -9.86 23.51 -16.83
N THR A 31 -10.10 22.21 -16.73
CA THR A 31 -10.26 21.52 -15.44
C THR A 31 -8.93 21.50 -14.68
N LEU A 32 -8.97 21.89 -13.41
CA LEU A 32 -7.85 21.82 -12.48
C LEU A 32 -8.04 20.63 -11.52
N PRO A 33 -6.95 20.13 -10.89
CA PRO A 33 -7.07 19.14 -9.83
C PRO A 33 -8.05 19.61 -8.75
N PRO A 34 -8.95 18.75 -8.27
CA PRO A 34 -9.97 19.16 -7.31
C PRO A 34 -9.33 19.59 -5.99
N LEU A 35 -10.04 20.48 -5.29
CA LEU A 35 -9.72 20.82 -3.90
C LEU A 35 -10.40 19.85 -2.97
N VAL A 36 -9.64 19.29 -2.04
CA VAL A 36 -10.16 18.32 -1.07
C VAL A 36 -10.00 18.85 0.35
N THR A 37 -10.95 18.50 1.21
CA THR A 37 -10.85 18.72 2.66
C THR A 37 -11.60 17.66 3.45
N VAL A 38 -11.31 17.57 4.75
CA VAL A 38 -11.93 16.60 5.65
C VAL A 38 -12.60 17.34 6.81
N PHE A 39 -13.92 17.24 6.88
CA PHE A 39 -14.68 17.76 8.03
C PHE A 39 -14.57 16.81 9.23
N ASP A 40 -14.06 17.30 10.36
CA ASP A 40 -14.11 16.55 11.61
C ASP A 40 -15.53 16.43 12.15
N LYS A 41 -15.96 15.21 12.49
CA LYS A 41 -17.22 14.97 13.20
C LYS A 41 -17.04 15.32 14.67
N ALA A 42 -16.93 16.60 15.00
CA ALA A 42 -16.96 17.07 16.37
C ALA A 42 -18.41 17.22 16.85
N GLY A 43 -18.85 16.26 17.68
CA GLY A 43 -19.84 16.43 18.75
C GLY A 43 -21.31 16.73 18.44
N ASN A 44 -21.63 17.37 17.31
CA ASN A 44 -23.00 17.78 17.00
C ASN A 44 -23.61 16.91 15.89
N ASN A 45 -24.84 16.45 16.13
CA ASN A 45 -25.69 15.64 15.23
C ASN A 45 -26.07 16.32 13.90
N LYS A 46 -25.36 17.38 13.48
CA LYS A 46 -25.62 18.08 12.21
C LYS A 46 -25.01 17.27 11.06
N LYS A 47 -25.85 16.90 10.10
CA LYS A 47 -25.45 16.18 8.88
C LYS A 47 -24.79 17.11 7.84
N GLU A 48 -25.06 18.41 7.93
CA GLU A 48 -24.64 19.43 6.98
C GLU A 48 -24.16 20.67 7.76
N THR A 49 -23.18 21.39 7.22
CA THR A 49 -22.68 22.65 7.80
C THR A 49 -22.58 23.66 6.68
N VAL A 50 -23.21 24.82 6.86
CA VAL A 50 -23.12 25.92 5.90
C VAL A 50 -21.75 26.56 6.05
N VAL A 51 -20.98 26.57 4.96
CA VAL A 51 -19.66 27.16 4.89
C VAL A 51 -19.62 28.28 3.86
N GLN A 52 -18.70 29.22 4.04
CA GLN A 52 -18.28 30.18 3.04
C GLN A 52 -16.90 29.78 2.54
N VAL A 53 -16.73 29.68 1.22
CA VAL A 53 -15.40 29.49 0.63
C VAL A 53 -14.72 30.85 0.59
N VAL A 54 -13.54 30.94 1.22
CA VAL A 54 -12.72 32.13 1.26
C VAL A 54 -11.44 31.83 0.50
N ALA A 55 -11.03 32.75 -0.37
CA ALA A 55 -9.76 32.70 -1.07
C ALA A 55 -8.91 33.90 -0.66
N ASN A 56 -7.66 33.67 -0.29
CA ASN A 56 -6.70 34.70 0.08
C ASN A 56 -5.38 34.45 -0.66
N MET A 57 -4.66 35.52 -0.98
CA MET A 57 -3.29 35.41 -1.49
C MET A 57 -2.31 35.42 -0.31
N THR A 58 -1.42 34.44 -0.21
CA THR A 58 -0.36 34.44 0.81
C THR A 58 0.71 35.48 0.50
N ALA A 59 1.56 35.79 1.49
CA ALA A 59 2.68 36.72 1.33
C ALA A 59 3.71 36.28 0.28
N VAL A 60 3.74 34.99 -0.09
CA VAL A 60 4.59 34.42 -1.14
C VAL A 60 3.87 34.30 -2.48
N GLY A 61 2.67 34.88 -2.63
CA GLY A 61 1.93 34.93 -3.88
C GLY A 61 1.21 33.64 -4.27
N THR A 62 0.96 32.74 -3.30
CA THR A 62 0.17 31.52 -3.55
C THR A 62 -1.29 31.73 -3.13
N LEU A 63 -2.23 31.21 -3.93
CA LEU A 63 -3.65 31.22 -3.60
C LEU A 63 -3.93 30.18 -2.50
N GLN A 64 -4.40 30.63 -1.35
CA GLN A 64 -4.92 29.78 -0.28
C GLN A 64 -6.45 29.82 -0.29
N MET A 65 -7.09 28.66 -0.26
CA MET A 65 -8.54 28.53 -0.18
C MET A 65 -8.95 27.77 1.08
N GLN A 66 -10.05 28.19 1.71
CA GLN A 66 -10.55 27.62 2.95
C GLN A 66 -12.08 27.55 2.93
N CYS A 67 -12.65 26.50 3.51
CA CYS A 67 -14.04 26.51 3.93
C CYS A 67 -14.12 27.09 5.36
N VAL A 68 -14.88 28.15 5.56
CA VAL A 68 -15.11 28.77 6.88
C VAL A 68 -16.57 28.58 7.28
N ALA A 69 -16.84 28.00 8.45
CA ALA A 69 -18.20 27.86 8.95
C ALA A 69 -18.88 29.22 9.13
N LYS A 70 -20.15 29.35 8.70
CA LYS A 70 -20.96 30.55 8.96
C LYS A 70 -21.53 30.63 10.40
N GLU A 71 -21.43 29.55 11.17
CA GLU A 71 -21.90 29.48 12.56
C GLU A 71 -20.90 30.16 13.53
N GLU A 72 -21.30 30.44 14.78
CA GLU A 72 -20.48 31.16 15.78
C GLU A 72 -19.12 30.50 16.06
N ASP A 73 -19.02 29.19 15.89
CA ASP A 73 -17.75 28.48 15.88
C ASP A 73 -17.06 28.70 14.53
N LYS A 74 -16.21 29.73 14.44
CA LYS A 74 -15.36 30.10 13.29
C LYS A 74 -14.33 29.02 12.91
N ARG A 75 -14.75 27.78 12.73
CA ARG A 75 -13.91 26.67 12.27
C ARG A 75 -13.60 26.90 10.79
N SER A 76 -12.32 26.77 10.47
CA SER A 76 -11.82 26.78 9.10
C SER A 76 -11.25 25.41 8.74
N TRP A 77 -11.45 25.00 7.50
CA TRP A 77 -10.84 23.82 6.91
C TRP A 77 -10.07 24.23 5.67
N ASP A 78 -8.77 23.95 5.65
CA ASP A 78 -7.94 24.22 4.48
C ASP A 78 -8.37 23.33 3.30
N LEU A 79 -8.42 23.94 2.12
CA LEU A 79 -8.64 23.27 0.85
C LEU A 79 -7.28 23.08 0.19
N GLU A 80 -6.88 21.83 -0.02
CA GLU A 80 -5.60 21.50 -0.66
C GLU A 80 -5.83 20.90 -2.04
N PHE A 81 -5.01 21.31 -3.01
CA PHE A 81 -5.00 20.71 -4.34
C PHE A 81 -4.57 19.26 -4.26
N GLN A 82 -5.29 18.37 -4.93
CA GLN A 82 -4.84 17.00 -5.11
C GLN A 82 -3.69 16.93 -6.15
N LEU A 83 -2.48 17.29 -5.73
CA LEU A 83 -1.27 17.31 -6.59
C LEU A 83 -0.71 15.92 -6.92
N ARG A 84 -1.34 14.85 -6.44
CA ARG A 84 -0.94 13.46 -6.72
C ARG A 84 -2.16 12.64 -7.16
N SER A 85 -2.50 12.76 -8.43
CA SER A 85 -3.26 11.75 -9.18
C SER A 85 -2.46 11.40 -10.45
N PRO A 86 -2.22 10.11 -10.80
CA PRO A 86 -1.39 9.74 -11.95
C PRO A 86 -2.02 9.99 -13.34
N ILE A 87 -3.02 10.87 -13.46
CA ILE A 87 -3.81 11.03 -14.70
C ILE A 87 -3.36 12.23 -15.55
N ALA A 88 -2.50 13.11 -15.05
CA ALA A 88 -2.16 14.36 -15.74
C ALA A 88 -1.00 14.28 -16.76
N ASN A 89 -0.72 13.13 -17.38
CA ASN A 89 0.36 13.02 -18.39
C ASN A 89 -0.04 12.25 -19.68
N ASN A 90 -1.30 12.38 -20.11
CA ASN A 90 -1.65 12.13 -21.52
C ASN A 90 -2.15 13.44 -22.14
N ALA A 91 -1.22 14.29 -22.55
CA ALA A 91 -1.50 15.30 -23.56
C ALA A 91 -1.62 14.57 -24.91
N GLY A 92 -2.84 14.21 -25.26
CA GLY A 92 -3.23 13.63 -26.54
C GLY A 92 -4.69 13.99 -26.78
N ASP A 93 -4.88 14.95 -27.67
CA ASP A 93 -6.11 15.53 -28.19
C ASP A 93 -7.32 14.56 -28.21
N GLY A 94 -8.42 14.97 -27.59
CA GLY A 94 -9.63 14.18 -27.44
C GLY A 94 -10.40 14.56 -26.18
N SER A 95 -11.44 15.36 -26.37
CA SER A 95 -12.46 15.73 -25.38
C SER A 95 -13.13 14.50 -24.76
N GLU A 96 -12.63 14.03 -23.62
CA GLU A 96 -13.40 13.22 -22.68
C GLU A 96 -13.09 13.74 -21.28
N GLU A 97 -14.11 14.31 -20.64
CA GLU A 97 -14.10 14.65 -19.22
C GLU A 97 -13.63 13.45 -18.40
N PRO A 98 -12.76 13.61 -17.38
CA PRO A 98 -12.56 12.56 -16.41
C PRO A 98 -13.77 12.54 -15.48
N SER A 99 -14.87 11.94 -15.94
CA SER A 99 -16.00 11.55 -15.10
C SER A 99 -15.45 10.78 -13.89
N GLU A 100 -16.03 11.00 -12.70
CA GLU A 100 -15.94 10.03 -11.61
C GLU A 100 -16.09 8.63 -12.22
N LEU A 101 -15.02 7.83 -12.25
CA LEU A 101 -15.01 6.52 -12.92
C LEU A 101 -16.27 5.74 -12.51
N GLU A 102 -17.22 5.62 -13.45
CA GLU A 102 -18.53 5.03 -13.16
C GLU A 102 -18.31 3.61 -12.62
N LEU A 103 -18.74 3.40 -11.38
CA LEU A 103 -18.65 2.07 -10.79
C LEU A 103 -19.45 1.09 -11.66
N PRO A 104 -19.01 -0.18 -11.78
CA PRO A 104 -19.72 -1.18 -12.56
C PRO A 104 -21.20 -1.24 -12.17
N LYS A 105 -22.10 -1.42 -13.14
CA LYS A 105 -23.57 -1.44 -12.92
C LYS A 105 -24.00 -2.39 -11.78
N ASN A 106 -23.26 -3.49 -11.58
CA ASN A 106 -23.53 -4.50 -10.54
C ASN A 106 -22.87 -4.19 -9.19
N PHE A 107 -22.20 -3.05 -9.01
CA PHE A 107 -21.49 -2.69 -7.79
C PHE A 107 -22.41 -2.66 -6.57
N ALA A 108 -23.60 -2.07 -6.70
CA ALA A 108 -24.58 -2.02 -5.62
C ALA A 108 -24.96 -3.43 -5.12
N GLN A 109 -25.10 -4.40 -6.03
CA GLN A 109 -25.38 -5.79 -5.66
C GLN A 109 -24.20 -6.44 -4.94
N ALA A 110 -22.96 -6.16 -5.38
CA ALA A 110 -21.77 -6.66 -4.71
C ALA A 110 -21.63 -6.07 -3.28
N ALA A 111 -21.89 -4.77 -3.13
CA ALA A 111 -21.94 -4.07 -1.84
C ALA A 111 -23.00 -4.69 -0.91
N GLU A 112 -24.18 -5.02 -1.45
CA GLU A 112 -25.24 -5.72 -0.70
C GLU A 112 -24.75 -7.08 -0.20
N LYS A 113 -24.07 -7.89 -1.03
CA LYS A 113 -23.53 -9.19 -0.58
C LYS A 113 -22.51 -9.03 0.55
N ILE A 114 -21.67 -8.00 0.52
CA ILE A 114 -20.75 -7.66 1.61
C ILE A 114 -21.53 -7.28 2.87
N SER A 115 -22.58 -6.46 2.72
CA SER A 115 -23.45 -6.05 3.80
C SER A 115 -24.19 -7.24 4.43
N VAL A 116 -24.65 -8.23 3.66
CA VAL A 116 -25.28 -9.44 4.22
C VAL A 116 -24.30 -10.22 5.10
N VAL A 117 -23.04 -10.37 4.66
CA VAL A 117 -22.03 -11.13 5.40
C VAL A 117 -21.54 -10.41 6.66
N PHE A 118 -21.33 -9.09 6.59
CA PHE A 118 -20.76 -8.29 7.68
C PHE A 118 -21.74 -7.30 8.33
N GLY A 119 -23.03 -7.38 8.00
CA GLY A 119 -24.14 -6.56 8.52
C GLY A 119 -24.77 -7.14 9.77
N LEU A 120 -25.98 -6.74 10.17
CA LEU A 120 -26.63 -7.23 11.39
C LEU A 120 -26.89 -8.75 11.31
N SER A 121 -26.81 -9.43 12.46
CA SER A 121 -27.01 -10.89 12.51
C SER A 121 -28.49 -11.17 12.40
N ASP A 122 -28.92 -11.78 11.29
CA ASP A 122 -30.24 -12.38 11.18
C ASP A 122 -30.13 -13.88 11.50
N LYS A 123 -31.02 -14.41 12.33
CA LYS A 123 -31.09 -15.85 12.63
C LYS A 123 -31.42 -16.69 11.38
N THR A 124 -31.98 -16.06 10.35
CA THR A 124 -32.32 -16.67 9.06
C THR A 124 -31.20 -16.55 8.02
N ALA A 125 -30.07 -15.89 8.34
CA ALA A 125 -28.98 -15.67 7.40
C ALA A 125 -28.33 -16.99 6.95
N ASP A 126 -28.04 -17.09 5.65
CA ASP A 126 -27.36 -18.25 5.07
C ASP A 126 -25.99 -18.48 5.73
N LYS A 127 -25.83 -19.66 6.36
CA LYS A 127 -24.59 -20.09 7.02
C LYS A 127 -23.41 -20.21 6.03
N ASN A 128 -23.69 -20.31 4.74
CA ASN A 128 -22.68 -20.39 3.67
C ASN A 128 -22.37 -19.03 3.03
N ALA A 129 -23.05 -17.94 3.39
CA ALA A 129 -22.86 -16.62 2.78
C ALA A 129 -21.39 -16.16 2.79
N VAL A 130 -20.68 -16.40 3.90
CA VAL A 130 -19.24 -16.10 4.05
C VAL A 130 -18.40 -16.87 3.04
N LYS A 131 -18.71 -18.17 2.84
CA LYS A 131 -17.96 -19.04 1.92
C LYS A 131 -18.16 -18.60 0.47
N ASN A 132 -19.36 -18.14 0.15
CA ASN A 132 -19.76 -17.80 -1.21
C ASN A 132 -19.50 -16.32 -1.57
N LEU A 133 -19.09 -15.47 -0.61
CA LEU A 133 -18.93 -14.04 -0.87
C LEU A 133 -17.93 -13.74 -2.00
N ARG A 134 -16.72 -14.32 -1.97
CA ARG A 134 -15.70 -14.07 -3.01
C ARG A 134 -16.18 -14.44 -4.41
N PRO A 135 -16.64 -15.67 -4.68
CA PRO A 135 -17.09 -16.03 -6.03
C PRO A 135 -18.31 -15.23 -6.47
N LEU A 136 -19.20 -14.81 -5.54
CA LEU A 136 -20.32 -13.95 -5.89
C LEU A 136 -19.87 -12.54 -6.29
N VAL A 137 -18.94 -11.93 -5.56
CA VAL A 137 -18.40 -10.61 -5.89
C VAL A 137 -17.65 -10.66 -7.23
N GLU A 138 -16.83 -11.70 -7.47
CA GLU A 138 -16.16 -11.91 -8.77
C GLU A 138 -17.15 -12.16 -9.92
N LYS A 139 -18.24 -12.89 -9.68
CA LYS A 139 -19.31 -13.06 -10.69
C LYS A 139 -19.97 -11.73 -11.06
N LEU A 140 -20.13 -10.83 -10.10
CA LEU A 140 -20.81 -9.54 -10.30
C LEU A 140 -19.90 -8.48 -10.94
N LEU A 141 -18.62 -8.45 -10.55
CA LEU A 141 -17.67 -7.39 -10.92
C LEU A 141 -16.59 -7.85 -11.92
N GLY A 142 -16.60 -9.12 -12.33
CA GLY A 142 -15.55 -9.69 -13.16
C GLY A 142 -14.35 -10.20 -12.35
N LYS A 143 -13.29 -10.60 -13.06
CA LYS A 143 -12.11 -11.20 -12.43
C LYS A 143 -11.45 -10.20 -11.48
N LYS A 144 -11.02 -10.72 -10.34
CA LYS A 144 -10.40 -9.93 -9.27
C LYS A 144 -9.18 -9.13 -9.71
N SER A 145 -8.39 -9.64 -10.65
CA SER A 145 -7.22 -8.97 -11.24
C SER A 145 -7.57 -7.71 -12.01
N ASP A 146 -8.81 -7.63 -12.50
CA ASP A 146 -9.26 -6.60 -13.44
C ASP A 146 -10.00 -5.48 -12.70
N TRP A 147 -10.17 -5.60 -11.38
CA TRP A 147 -10.76 -4.55 -10.55
C TRP A 147 -9.81 -3.36 -10.45
N ASP A 148 -10.27 -2.23 -10.97
CA ASP A 148 -9.56 -0.95 -10.87
C ASP A 148 -9.60 -0.36 -9.45
N THR A 149 -8.84 0.72 -9.28
CA THR A 149 -8.69 1.37 -7.98
C THR A 149 -10.00 1.95 -7.43
N PRO A 150 -10.84 2.66 -8.21
CA PRO A 150 -12.17 3.09 -7.75
C PRO A 150 -13.04 1.96 -7.21
N VAL A 151 -13.13 0.82 -7.93
CA VAL A 151 -13.89 -0.36 -7.48
C VAL A 151 -13.30 -0.89 -6.17
N LEU A 152 -11.98 -1.06 -6.10
CA LEU A 152 -11.31 -1.56 -4.90
C LEU A 152 -11.55 -0.64 -3.68
N ARG A 153 -11.39 0.69 -3.82
CA ARG A 153 -11.59 1.62 -2.71
C ARG A 153 -13.06 1.72 -2.30
N SER A 154 -13.98 1.53 -3.23
CA SER A 154 -15.41 1.45 -2.94
C SER A 154 -15.76 0.15 -2.21
N LEU A 155 -15.18 -1.00 -2.59
CA LEU A 155 -15.32 -2.25 -1.83
C LEU A 155 -14.71 -2.13 -0.43
N ALA A 156 -13.57 -1.46 -0.27
CA ALA A 156 -12.95 -1.20 1.02
C ALA A 156 -13.87 -0.39 1.95
N LYS A 157 -14.55 0.62 1.41
CA LYS A 157 -15.58 1.40 2.12
C LYS A 157 -16.69 0.49 2.65
N GLU A 158 -17.23 -0.40 1.83
CA GLU A 158 -18.26 -1.35 2.27
C GLU A 158 -17.76 -2.33 3.35
N LEU A 159 -16.54 -2.88 3.18
CA LEU A 159 -15.92 -3.77 4.17
C LEU A 159 -15.70 -3.07 5.52
N SER A 160 -15.35 -1.78 5.52
CA SER A 160 -15.11 -0.99 6.72
C SER A 160 -16.36 -0.83 7.61
N LYS A 161 -17.55 -0.73 6.99
CA LYS A 161 -18.84 -0.69 7.72
C LYS A 161 -19.06 -1.96 8.55
N GLY A 162 -18.51 -3.07 8.07
CA GLY A 162 -18.57 -4.40 8.69
C GLY A 162 -17.45 -4.70 9.70
N ALA A 163 -16.49 -3.80 9.91
CA ALA A 163 -15.25 -4.09 10.65
C ALA A 163 -15.48 -4.65 12.06
N LYS A 164 -16.47 -4.15 12.80
CA LYS A 164 -16.81 -4.65 14.15
C LYS A 164 -17.29 -6.11 14.16
N ARG A 165 -17.85 -6.57 13.04
CA ARG A 165 -18.50 -7.89 12.89
C ARG A 165 -17.65 -8.92 12.16
N ARG A 166 -16.44 -8.54 11.72
CA ARG A 166 -15.46 -9.45 11.12
C ARG A 166 -15.10 -10.64 12.02
N ARG A 167 -15.21 -10.49 13.35
CA ARG A 167 -14.75 -11.49 14.32
C ARG A 167 -15.80 -12.54 14.71
N ARG A 168 -16.90 -12.67 13.95
CA ARG A 168 -17.98 -13.65 14.20
C ARG A 168 -17.54 -15.11 14.21
N SER A 169 -16.62 -15.45 13.31
CA SER A 169 -16.05 -16.79 13.16
C SER A 169 -14.67 -16.68 12.52
N ASN A 170 -13.83 -17.71 12.60
CA ASN A 170 -12.55 -17.75 11.89
C ASN A 170 -12.68 -17.45 10.38
N ARG A 171 -13.74 -17.94 9.71
CA ARG A 171 -13.99 -17.68 8.29
C ARG A 171 -14.25 -16.21 7.99
N HIS A 172 -15.09 -15.55 8.79
CA HIS A 172 -15.34 -14.11 8.68
C HIS A 172 -14.05 -13.30 8.87
N GLU A 173 -13.24 -13.62 9.88
CA GLU A 173 -12.01 -12.86 10.19
C GLU A 173 -10.99 -12.99 9.05
N ARG A 174 -10.75 -14.23 8.60
CA ARG A 174 -9.88 -14.55 7.46
C ARG A 174 -10.33 -13.86 6.17
N LEU A 175 -11.62 -13.95 5.86
CA LEU A 175 -12.18 -13.37 4.65
C LEU A 175 -12.06 -11.85 4.66
N TRP A 176 -12.42 -11.22 5.78
CA TRP A 176 -12.38 -9.77 5.93
C TRP A 176 -10.94 -9.25 5.83
N ASN A 177 -9.97 -9.87 6.52
CA ASN A 177 -8.56 -9.49 6.45
C ASN A 177 -8.05 -9.57 5.00
N ASN A 178 -8.34 -10.67 4.31
CA ASN A 178 -7.89 -10.87 2.93
C ASN A 178 -8.47 -9.83 1.96
N LEU A 179 -9.80 -9.64 1.98
CA LEU A 179 -10.49 -8.74 1.06
C LEU A 179 -10.14 -7.28 1.37
N THR A 180 -10.11 -6.89 2.64
CA THR A 180 -9.77 -5.51 3.04
C THR A 180 -8.35 -5.18 2.64
N GLY A 181 -7.39 -6.08 2.90
CA GLY A 181 -6.00 -5.86 2.51
C GLY A 181 -5.83 -5.83 0.99
N TYR A 182 -6.56 -6.68 0.26
CA TYR A 182 -6.57 -6.63 -1.20
C TYR A 182 -7.11 -5.28 -1.70
N CYS A 183 -8.26 -4.84 -1.20
CA CYS A 183 -8.93 -3.62 -1.65
C CYS A 183 -8.19 -2.33 -1.28
N LEU A 184 -7.31 -2.36 -0.27
CA LEU A 184 -6.57 -1.18 0.18
C LEU A 184 -5.11 -1.15 -0.29
N ARG A 185 -4.58 -2.20 -0.92
CA ARG A 185 -3.19 -2.22 -1.35
C ARG A 185 -2.87 -1.09 -2.36
N PRO A 186 -1.67 -0.49 -2.33
CA PRO A 186 -0.58 -0.69 -1.35
C PRO A 186 -0.75 0.06 -0.01
N GLY A 187 -1.89 0.73 0.18
CA GLY A 187 -2.18 1.61 1.32
C GLY A 187 -2.07 3.10 0.98
N PHE A 188 -1.69 3.43 -0.26
CA PHE A 188 -1.53 4.80 -0.75
C PHE A 188 -1.76 4.86 -2.27
N GLY A 189 -1.73 6.06 -2.85
CA GLY A 189 -1.79 6.29 -4.29
C GLY A 189 -3.18 6.66 -4.82
N TYR A 190 -4.23 6.58 -3.98
CA TYR A 190 -5.57 7.05 -4.31
C TYR A 190 -6.10 8.05 -3.26
N THR A 191 -7.03 8.91 -3.67
CA THR A 191 -7.64 9.94 -2.83
C THR A 191 -8.13 9.36 -1.51
N LEU A 192 -7.68 9.91 -0.37
CA LEU A 192 -8.03 9.50 1.01
C LEU A 192 -7.48 8.14 1.49
N ASP A 193 -6.51 7.55 0.80
CA ASP A 193 -5.94 6.28 1.23
C ASP A 193 -5.27 6.37 2.61
N GLU A 194 -4.56 7.46 2.90
CA GLU A 194 -3.98 7.71 4.21
C GLU A 194 -5.06 7.64 5.31
N TRP A 195 -6.21 8.30 5.11
CA TRP A 195 -7.33 8.26 6.04
C TRP A 195 -7.92 6.85 6.21
N ARG A 196 -8.05 6.09 5.10
CA ARG A 196 -8.55 4.71 5.13
C ARG A 196 -7.61 3.80 5.92
N VAL A 197 -6.30 3.92 5.69
CA VAL A 197 -5.29 3.12 6.39
C VAL A 197 -5.20 3.52 7.87
N ASN A 198 -5.23 4.81 8.20
CA ASN A 198 -5.29 5.27 9.59
C ASN A 198 -6.56 4.79 10.33
N THR A 199 -7.69 4.72 9.63
CA THR A 199 -8.92 4.13 10.18
C THR A 199 -8.78 2.62 10.39
N LEU A 200 -8.20 1.91 9.42
CA LEU A 200 -7.92 0.47 9.53
C LEU A 200 -6.97 0.16 10.69
N TRP A 201 -5.94 0.99 10.90
CA TRP A 201 -4.90 0.84 11.92
C TRP A 201 -5.47 0.73 13.34
N LYS A 202 -6.62 1.36 13.62
CA LYS A 202 -7.35 1.23 14.91
C LYS A 202 -7.70 -0.23 15.26
N ASN A 203 -7.76 -1.11 14.27
CA ASN A 203 -8.01 -2.54 14.49
C ASN A 203 -6.76 -3.32 14.92
N TYR A 204 -5.55 -2.80 14.70
CA TYR A 204 -4.29 -3.53 14.94
C TYR A 204 -4.18 -4.03 16.39
N GLN A 205 -4.50 -3.18 17.37
CA GLN A 205 -4.46 -3.52 18.79
C GLN A 205 -5.41 -4.66 19.18
N GLN A 206 -6.46 -4.90 18.40
CA GLN A 206 -7.42 -5.97 18.69
C GLN A 206 -6.84 -7.36 18.41
N GLY A 207 -5.79 -7.45 17.60
CA GLY A 207 -5.14 -8.70 17.20
C GLY A 207 -6.05 -9.69 16.48
N VAL A 208 -5.60 -10.94 16.42
CA VAL A 208 -6.33 -12.08 15.83
C VAL A 208 -7.21 -12.72 16.91
N GLN A 209 -8.52 -12.81 16.68
CA GLN A 209 -9.43 -13.48 17.61
C GLN A 209 -9.22 -14.99 17.62
N PHE A 210 -9.15 -15.60 16.44
CA PHE A 210 -9.05 -17.05 16.30
C PHE A 210 -7.58 -17.47 16.22
N SER A 211 -6.84 -17.18 17.30
CA SER A 211 -5.37 -17.28 17.35
C SER A 211 -4.82 -18.71 17.31
N ASN A 212 -5.66 -19.72 17.53
CA ASN A 212 -5.32 -21.14 17.37
C ASN A 212 -5.28 -21.57 15.89
N GLU A 213 -5.88 -20.78 14.99
CA GLU A 213 -5.96 -21.07 13.57
C GLU A 213 -4.79 -20.43 12.83
N SER A 214 -3.88 -21.24 12.28
CA SER A 214 -2.69 -20.71 11.58
C SER A 214 -3.05 -19.78 10.41
N GLN A 215 -4.10 -20.13 9.65
CA GLN A 215 -4.56 -19.31 8.55
C GLN A 215 -5.12 -17.95 8.99
N SER A 216 -5.64 -17.81 10.21
CA SER A 216 -6.09 -16.50 10.70
C SER A 216 -4.91 -15.55 10.90
N TRP A 217 -3.75 -16.06 11.34
CA TRP A 217 -2.50 -15.30 11.41
C TRP A 217 -1.96 -14.97 10.02
N ALA A 218 -1.95 -15.92 9.10
CA ALA A 218 -1.50 -15.69 7.72
C ALA A 218 -2.25 -14.52 7.06
N GLU A 219 -3.59 -14.53 7.14
CA GLU A 219 -4.42 -13.45 6.58
C GLU A 219 -4.24 -12.12 7.32
N TRP A 220 -4.00 -12.15 8.63
CA TRP A 220 -3.72 -10.96 9.43
C TRP A 220 -2.42 -10.30 9.02
N TRP A 221 -1.32 -11.06 8.89
CA TRP A 221 -0.05 -10.53 8.42
C TRP A 221 -0.10 -10.08 6.96
N THR A 222 -0.81 -10.81 6.11
CA THR A 222 -1.04 -10.41 4.72
C THR A 222 -1.80 -9.08 4.61
N LEU A 223 -2.81 -8.84 5.46
CA LEU A 223 -3.51 -7.55 5.52
C LEU A 223 -2.52 -6.41 5.77
N TRP A 224 -1.72 -6.50 6.83
CA TRP A 224 -0.79 -5.43 7.21
C TRP A 224 0.35 -5.26 6.21
N ARG A 225 0.83 -6.36 5.61
CA ARG A 225 1.84 -6.33 4.54
C ARG A 225 1.32 -5.54 3.33
N ARG A 226 0.06 -5.79 2.92
CA ARG A 226 -0.55 -5.15 1.75
C ARG A 226 -0.79 -3.65 1.92
N VAL A 227 -0.96 -3.16 3.14
CA VAL A 227 -1.23 -1.75 3.43
C VAL A 227 -0.04 -1.02 4.05
N ALA A 228 1.12 -1.68 4.15
CA ALA A 228 2.29 -1.16 4.86
C ALA A 228 2.75 0.20 4.31
N GLY A 229 2.57 0.45 3.01
CA GLY A 229 2.94 1.71 2.39
C GLY A 229 2.12 2.92 2.84
N GLY A 230 0.91 2.69 3.36
CA GLY A 230 0.07 3.76 3.94
C GLY A 230 0.22 3.90 5.45
N LEU A 231 1.03 3.08 6.12
CA LEU A 231 1.22 3.14 7.56
C LEU A 231 2.28 4.18 7.92
N THR A 232 2.06 4.93 9.00
CA THR A 232 3.06 5.85 9.54
C THR A 232 4.31 5.10 10.04
N GLU A 233 5.40 5.84 10.24
CA GLU A 233 6.63 5.28 10.82
C GLU A 233 6.39 4.66 12.21
N GLU A 234 5.59 5.29 13.06
CA GLU A 234 5.25 4.79 14.40
C GLU A 234 4.47 3.47 14.31
N ALA A 235 3.54 3.37 13.35
CA ALA A 235 2.79 2.15 13.11
C ALA A 235 3.70 1.01 12.65
N GLN A 236 4.63 1.27 11.71
CA GLN A 236 5.59 0.26 11.26
C GLN A 236 6.57 -0.14 12.37
N LYS A 237 7.07 0.80 13.19
CA LYS A 237 7.89 0.52 14.38
C LYS A 237 7.13 -0.37 15.38
N LYS A 238 5.84 -0.10 15.59
CA LYS A 238 4.99 -0.92 16.47
C LYS A 238 4.84 -2.34 15.94
N ILE A 239 4.57 -2.51 14.64
CA ILE A 239 4.53 -3.84 14.00
C ILE A 239 5.87 -4.55 14.21
N TYR A 240 6.98 -3.90 13.89
CA TYR A 240 8.32 -4.47 14.04
C TYR A 240 8.56 -4.97 15.47
N LYS A 241 8.29 -4.14 16.48
CA LYS A 241 8.43 -4.52 17.89
C LYS A 241 7.65 -5.77 18.27
N ASP A 242 6.45 -5.96 17.71
CA ASP A 242 5.59 -7.10 18.03
C ASP A 242 6.09 -8.41 17.41
N VAL A 243 6.82 -8.33 16.30
CA VAL A 243 7.25 -9.50 15.53
C VAL A 243 8.76 -9.78 15.57
N ALA A 244 9.59 -8.82 15.98
CA ALA A 244 11.05 -8.93 16.00
C ALA A 244 11.54 -10.19 16.72
N ARG A 245 10.90 -10.56 17.83
CA ARG A 245 11.24 -11.76 18.61
C ARG A 245 11.09 -13.08 17.84
N TYR A 246 10.35 -13.12 16.74
CA TYR A 246 10.17 -14.31 15.91
C TYR A 246 11.29 -14.50 14.89
N ILE A 247 11.90 -13.39 14.48
CA ILE A 247 12.97 -13.37 13.48
C ILE A 247 14.33 -13.45 14.18
N ASN A 248 14.49 -12.81 15.35
CA ASN A 248 15.73 -12.79 16.10
C ASN A 248 16.30 -14.22 16.35
N PRO A 249 17.49 -14.56 15.85
CA PRO A 249 18.10 -15.86 16.05
C PRO A 249 18.41 -16.19 17.53
N ALA A 250 18.57 -15.18 18.38
CA ALA A 250 18.83 -15.36 19.81
C ALA A 250 17.63 -15.95 20.56
N THR A 251 16.40 -15.71 20.08
CA THR A 251 15.17 -16.26 20.68
C THR A 251 14.83 -17.65 20.15
N ALA A 252 15.58 -18.20 19.18
CA ALA A 252 15.29 -19.49 18.56
C ALA A 252 15.26 -20.68 19.55
N ARG A 253 15.99 -20.59 20.68
CA ARG A 253 15.98 -21.61 21.75
C ARG A 253 14.85 -21.42 22.75
N ASN A 254 14.08 -20.32 22.68
CA ASN A 254 12.98 -20.06 23.60
C ASN A 254 11.77 -20.93 23.24
N GLN A 255 11.41 -21.86 24.13
CA GLN A 255 10.31 -22.81 23.92
C GLN A 255 8.95 -22.13 23.67
N LYS A 256 8.69 -20.98 24.30
CA LYS A 256 7.44 -20.23 24.12
C LYS A 256 7.36 -19.66 22.70
N VAL A 257 8.45 -19.07 22.21
CA VAL A 257 8.55 -18.55 20.83
C VAL A 257 8.39 -19.68 19.82
N ALA A 258 9.08 -20.81 20.04
CA ALA A 258 8.97 -21.98 19.17
C ALA A 258 7.52 -22.54 19.11
N LYS A 259 6.79 -22.54 20.23
CA LYS A 259 5.37 -22.95 20.26
C LYS A 259 4.49 -21.96 19.49
N GLU A 260 4.70 -20.65 19.67
CA GLU A 260 3.94 -19.62 18.95
C GLU A 260 4.18 -19.68 17.43
N LEU A 261 5.41 -19.94 16.98
CA LEU A 261 5.75 -20.03 15.56
C LEU A 261 5.02 -21.15 14.81
N LYS A 262 4.52 -22.18 15.52
CA LYS A 262 3.71 -23.25 14.90
C LYS A 262 2.36 -22.75 14.40
N THR A 263 1.83 -21.68 14.98
CA THR A 263 0.51 -21.15 14.63
C THR A 263 0.56 -19.73 14.09
N ARG A 264 1.61 -18.94 14.33
CA ARG A 264 1.65 -17.52 13.93
C ARG A 264 2.08 -17.26 12.48
N SER A 265 2.11 -18.28 11.63
CA SER A 265 2.55 -18.19 10.23
C SER A 265 3.89 -17.44 10.05
N TYR A 266 4.99 -18.14 10.35
CA TYR A 266 6.33 -17.56 10.31
C TYR A 266 6.69 -16.91 8.96
N ASP A 267 6.34 -17.56 7.85
CA ASP A 267 6.60 -17.06 6.49
C ASP A 267 5.99 -15.66 6.27
N ASP A 268 4.74 -15.47 6.69
CA ASP A 268 4.06 -14.17 6.54
C ASP A 268 4.64 -13.09 7.48
N ILE A 269 5.16 -13.47 8.65
CA ILE A 269 5.90 -12.54 9.53
C ILE A 269 7.15 -12.03 8.83
N VAL A 270 7.93 -12.93 8.24
CA VAL A 270 9.15 -12.59 7.49
C VAL A 270 8.81 -11.66 6.33
N ARG A 271 7.75 -11.96 5.57
CA ARG A 271 7.29 -11.11 4.47
C ARG A 271 6.77 -9.75 4.93
N LEU A 272 6.13 -9.67 6.09
CA LEU A 272 5.64 -8.42 6.66
C LEU A 272 6.79 -7.50 7.04
N VAL A 273 7.79 -8.02 7.76
CA VAL A 273 8.94 -7.19 8.20
C VAL A 273 9.73 -6.67 7.01
N ALA A 274 9.85 -7.46 5.96
CA ALA A 274 10.53 -7.09 4.71
C ALA A 274 9.99 -5.82 4.05
N VAL A 275 8.71 -5.50 4.23
CA VAL A 275 8.06 -4.34 3.60
C VAL A 275 7.93 -3.12 4.53
N LEU A 276 8.50 -3.17 5.73
CA LEU A 276 8.44 -2.04 6.67
C LEU A 276 9.52 -1.00 6.33
N GLU A 277 9.36 -0.32 5.20
CA GLU A 277 10.38 0.58 4.65
C GLU A 277 10.55 1.89 5.41
N HIS A 278 9.62 2.27 6.30
CA HIS A 278 9.76 3.44 7.16
C HIS A 278 10.54 3.16 8.45
N LEU A 279 10.96 1.91 8.70
CA LEU A 279 11.82 1.61 9.84
C LEU A 279 13.14 2.40 9.78
N PRO A 280 13.72 2.78 10.94
CA PRO A 280 15.06 3.32 11.02
C PRO A 280 16.08 2.36 10.39
N VAL A 281 17.16 2.93 9.87
CA VAL A 281 18.23 2.19 9.20
C VAL A 281 18.82 1.12 10.12
N GLU A 282 18.98 1.41 11.40
CA GLU A 282 19.55 0.50 12.41
C GLU A 282 18.68 -0.75 12.57
N SER A 283 17.35 -0.58 12.58
CA SER A 283 16.41 -1.70 12.65
C SER A 283 16.47 -2.56 11.38
N LYS A 284 16.67 -1.94 10.21
CA LYS A 284 16.83 -2.68 8.94
C LYS A 284 18.14 -3.46 8.91
N ILE A 285 19.24 -2.87 9.39
CA ILE A 285 20.54 -3.56 9.53
C ILE A 285 20.40 -4.76 10.46
N GLU A 286 19.74 -4.59 11.61
CA GLU A 286 19.49 -5.66 12.57
C GLU A 286 18.69 -6.82 11.93
N VAL A 287 17.57 -6.51 11.27
CA VAL A 287 16.75 -7.50 10.57
C VAL A 287 17.53 -8.23 9.48
N GLY A 288 18.27 -7.51 8.64
CA GLY A 288 19.06 -8.13 7.57
C GLY A 288 20.15 -9.05 8.12
N GLY A 289 20.83 -8.62 9.19
CA GLY A 289 21.81 -9.47 9.88
C GLY A 289 21.18 -10.73 10.49
N TRP A 290 19.97 -10.62 11.05
CA TRP A 290 19.21 -11.79 11.51
C TRP A 290 18.84 -12.73 10.37
N LEU A 291 18.36 -12.21 9.23
CA LEU A 291 18.01 -13.01 8.07
C LEU A 291 19.24 -13.74 7.52
N VAL A 292 20.37 -13.07 7.32
CA VAL A 292 21.64 -13.70 6.89
C VAL A 292 22.02 -14.87 7.80
N LYS A 293 22.01 -14.65 9.12
CA LYS A 293 22.34 -15.70 10.10
C LYS A 293 21.38 -16.90 10.06
N ARG A 294 20.11 -16.68 9.68
CA ARG A 294 19.13 -17.76 9.57
C ARG A 294 19.23 -18.51 8.25
N LEU A 295 19.47 -17.80 7.16
CA LEU A 295 19.63 -18.35 5.82
C LEU A 295 20.85 -19.26 5.69
N GLN A 296 21.83 -19.16 6.60
CA GLN A 296 22.90 -20.15 6.75
C GLN A 296 22.40 -21.56 7.14
N LYS A 297 21.14 -21.70 7.58
CA LYS A 297 20.52 -22.98 7.95
C LYS A 297 19.60 -23.47 6.84
N THR A 298 19.63 -24.78 6.58
CA THR A 298 18.86 -25.42 5.50
C THR A 298 17.33 -25.46 5.68
N LYS A 299 16.81 -25.11 6.86
CA LYS A 299 15.38 -25.16 7.20
C LYS A 299 14.67 -23.80 7.14
N GLU A 300 15.38 -22.75 6.76
CA GLU A 300 14.81 -21.42 6.67
C GLU A 300 13.95 -21.30 5.39
N PRO A 301 12.73 -20.71 5.45
CA PRO A 301 11.84 -20.65 4.30
C PRO A 301 12.36 -19.74 3.19
N ASP A 302 11.95 -20.01 1.96
CA ASP A 302 12.36 -19.24 0.78
C ASP A 302 12.01 -17.75 0.87
N ALA A 303 10.94 -17.40 1.60
CA ALA A 303 10.57 -16.00 1.83
C ALA A 303 11.66 -15.20 2.56
N SER A 304 12.55 -15.84 3.32
CA SER A 304 13.66 -15.16 4.01
C SER A 304 14.70 -14.62 3.02
N TRP A 305 14.90 -15.26 1.87
CA TRP A 305 15.76 -14.71 0.80
C TRP A 305 15.14 -13.45 0.20
N TRP A 306 13.86 -13.53 -0.18
CA TRP A 306 13.11 -12.37 -0.68
C TRP A 306 13.09 -11.23 0.34
N ALA A 307 12.90 -11.54 1.61
CA ALA A 307 12.93 -10.55 2.69
C ALA A 307 14.28 -9.85 2.81
N LEU A 308 15.39 -10.58 2.72
CA LEU A 308 16.73 -9.99 2.70
C LEU A 308 16.89 -9.03 1.52
N GLY A 309 16.44 -9.46 0.33
CA GLY A 309 16.41 -8.62 -0.88
C GLY A 309 15.62 -7.32 -0.69
N ARG A 310 14.46 -7.38 -0.03
CA ARG A 310 13.63 -6.20 0.24
C ARG A 310 14.20 -5.26 1.27
N VAL A 311 14.67 -5.79 2.40
CA VAL A 311 15.28 -4.98 3.46
C VAL A 311 16.52 -4.25 2.94
N GLY A 312 17.31 -4.91 2.09
CA GLY A 312 18.48 -4.33 1.45
C GLY A 312 18.22 -3.61 0.12
N SER A 313 16.97 -3.45 -0.32
CA SER A 313 16.69 -2.87 -1.62
C SER A 313 17.13 -1.40 -1.72
N ARG A 314 17.76 -1.04 -2.84
CA ARG A 314 18.26 0.33 -3.11
C ARG A 314 17.18 1.30 -3.57
N VAL A 315 16.11 0.74 -4.14
CA VAL A 315 14.92 1.47 -4.62
C VAL A 315 13.73 1.03 -3.75
N PRO A 316 13.47 1.74 -2.63
CA PRO A 316 12.29 1.51 -1.82
C PRO A 316 11.01 1.67 -2.64
N PHE A 317 9.97 0.93 -2.29
CA PHE A 317 8.66 1.01 -2.92
C PHE A 317 7.82 2.20 -2.41
N HIS A 318 7.95 2.54 -1.12
CA HIS A 318 7.23 3.63 -0.44
C HIS A 318 8.07 4.38 0.59
N GLY A 319 9.20 3.83 1.03
CA GLY A 319 10.12 4.45 1.97
C GLY A 319 10.96 5.56 1.34
N SER A 320 11.45 6.49 2.17
CA SER A 320 12.44 7.48 1.74
C SER A 320 13.76 6.79 1.38
N ALA A 321 14.43 7.29 0.33
CA ALA A 321 15.78 6.90 -0.06
C ALA A 321 16.80 6.99 1.09
N HIS A 322 16.63 7.94 2.02
CA HIS A 322 17.49 8.08 3.20
C HIS A 322 17.37 6.95 4.22
N LYS A 323 16.33 6.11 4.12
CA LYS A 323 16.12 4.94 5.00
C LYS A 323 16.69 3.66 4.39
N VAL A 324 17.41 3.74 3.28
CA VAL A 324 18.10 2.58 2.68
C VAL A 324 19.30 2.20 3.55
N VAL A 325 19.57 0.90 3.67
CA VAL A 325 20.72 0.38 4.43
C VAL A 325 22.03 0.86 3.77
N PRO A 326 23.08 1.29 4.51
CA PRO A 326 24.34 1.75 3.93
C PRO A 326 24.97 0.74 2.97
N LYS A 327 25.64 1.23 1.93
CA LYS A 327 26.23 0.37 0.88
C LYS A 327 27.24 -0.63 1.45
N GLU A 328 27.98 -0.27 2.50
CA GLU A 328 28.97 -1.13 3.15
C GLU A 328 28.32 -2.33 3.84
N VAL A 329 27.12 -2.15 4.40
CA VAL A 329 26.35 -3.24 5.01
C VAL A 329 25.70 -4.11 3.93
N ALA A 330 25.16 -3.46 2.88
CA ALA A 330 24.55 -4.15 1.75
C ALA A 330 25.57 -5.02 1.00
N SER A 331 26.80 -4.55 0.79
CA SER A 331 27.88 -5.32 0.17
C SER A 331 28.19 -6.61 0.94
N LYS A 332 28.20 -6.58 2.28
CA LYS A 332 28.37 -7.80 3.09
C LYS A 332 27.26 -8.82 2.90
N TRP A 333 26.03 -8.36 2.64
CA TRP A 333 24.91 -9.25 2.31
C TRP A 333 25.03 -9.79 0.89
N ILE A 334 25.55 -8.99 -0.05
CA ILE A 334 25.89 -9.45 -1.41
C ILE A 334 26.96 -10.54 -1.34
N ASP A 335 28.02 -10.41 -0.55
CA ASP A 335 29.05 -11.44 -0.40
C ASP A 335 28.42 -12.79 0.01
N PHE A 336 27.55 -12.78 1.03
CA PHE A 336 26.81 -13.95 1.47
C PHE A 336 25.91 -14.55 0.37
N LEU A 337 25.29 -13.71 -0.46
CA LEU A 337 24.45 -14.14 -1.57
C LEU A 337 25.28 -14.70 -2.74
N LEU A 338 26.45 -14.11 -3.00
CA LEU A 338 27.42 -14.57 -3.99
C LEU A 338 28.07 -15.90 -3.59
N ASP A 339 27.98 -16.35 -2.34
CA ASP A 339 28.39 -17.70 -1.94
C ASP A 339 27.36 -18.79 -2.29
N GLN A 340 26.11 -18.42 -2.63
CA GLN A 340 25.03 -19.39 -2.90
C GLN A 340 25.08 -19.94 -4.34
N ASP A 341 24.71 -21.20 -4.54
CA ASP A 341 24.51 -21.77 -5.89
C ASP A 341 23.18 -21.29 -6.49
N TRP A 342 23.23 -20.28 -7.36
CA TRP A 342 22.05 -19.64 -7.95
C TRP A 342 21.33 -20.52 -8.98
N ASN A 343 21.95 -21.60 -9.46
CA ASN A 343 21.25 -22.59 -10.29
C ASN A 343 20.24 -23.38 -9.46
N LYS A 344 20.54 -23.62 -8.18
CA LYS A 344 19.65 -24.31 -7.23
C LYS A 344 18.77 -23.35 -6.43
N ASN A 345 19.28 -22.16 -6.12
CA ASN A 345 18.60 -21.16 -5.30
C ASN A 345 18.40 -19.86 -6.07
N ARG A 346 17.32 -19.82 -6.86
CA ARG A 346 16.92 -18.62 -7.61
C ARG A 346 16.47 -17.47 -6.71
N HIS A 347 16.04 -17.74 -5.48
CA HIS A 347 15.63 -16.70 -4.53
C HIS A 347 16.83 -15.88 -4.03
N ALA A 348 18.00 -16.49 -3.86
CA ALA A 348 19.24 -15.77 -3.55
C ALA A 348 19.66 -14.84 -4.72
N ALA A 349 19.55 -15.31 -5.97
CA ALA A 349 19.81 -14.48 -7.15
C ALA A 349 18.87 -13.26 -7.23
N LEU A 350 17.57 -13.46 -7.01
CA LEU A 350 16.60 -12.36 -6.97
C LEU A 350 16.95 -11.36 -5.86
N ALA A 351 17.25 -11.84 -4.66
CA ALA A 351 17.66 -10.98 -3.54
C ALA A 351 18.91 -10.15 -3.87
N ALA A 352 19.91 -10.76 -4.52
CA ALA A 352 21.13 -10.07 -4.96
C ALA A 352 20.81 -8.96 -5.97
N SER A 353 19.96 -9.25 -6.98
CA SER A 353 19.55 -8.24 -7.97
C SER A 353 18.85 -7.03 -7.33
N MET A 354 18.05 -7.24 -6.28
CA MET A 354 17.34 -6.16 -5.58
C MET A 354 18.27 -5.29 -4.74
N ILE A 355 19.30 -5.89 -4.15
CA ILE A 355 20.30 -5.21 -3.30
C ILE A 355 21.36 -4.51 -4.14
N ALA A 356 21.70 -5.05 -5.30
CA ALA A 356 22.68 -4.49 -6.23
C ALA A 356 22.07 -3.57 -7.31
N ARG A 357 20.74 -3.43 -7.32
CA ARG A 357 20.01 -2.61 -8.31
C ARG A 357 20.60 -1.20 -8.40
N GLN A 358 20.91 -0.77 -9.62
CA GLN A 358 21.43 0.56 -9.89
C GLN A 358 20.32 1.61 -9.79
N THR A 359 20.61 2.70 -9.10
CA THR A 359 19.66 3.79 -8.83
C THR A 359 20.05 5.10 -9.50
N GLY A 360 21.30 5.23 -9.93
CA GLY A 360 21.84 6.49 -10.48
C GLY A 360 22.33 7.45 -9.39
N ASP A 361 22.23 7.05 -8.12
CA ASP A 361 22.67 7.80 -6.96
C ASP A 361 23.89 7.14 -6.33
N ARG A 362 25.03 7.84 -6.41
CA ARG A 362 26.33 7.35 -5.95
C ARG A 362 26.39 7.03 -4.45
N GLU A 363 25.55 7.67 -3.63
CA GLU A 363 25.55 7.39 -2.19
C GLU A 363 24.84 6.07 -1.85
N ARG A 364 23.90 5.63 -2.71
CA ARG A 364 23.12 4.41 -2.51
C ARG A 364 23.63 3.23 -3.30
N ASP A 365 24.16 3.49 -4.49
CA ASP A 365 24.66 2.48 -5.40
C ASP A 365 25.87 1.77 -4.79
N LEU A 366 25.90 0.45 -4.97
CA LEU A 366 27.05 -0.35 -4.56
C LEU A 366 28.26 -0.03 -5.46
N ASP A 367 29.46 -0.24 -4.93
CA ASP A 367 30.69 -0.08 -5.68
C ASP A 367 30.66 -0.96 -6.95
N GLU A 368 31.24 -0.45 -8.03
CA GLU A 368 31.14 -1.05 -9.37
C GLU A 368 31.63 -2.50 -9.40
N SER A 369 32.73 -2.80 -8.70
CA SER A 369 33.26 -4.17 -8.60
C SER A 369 32.26 -5.16 -8.00
N VAL A 370 31.48 -4.74 -7.01
CA VAL A 370 30.45 -5.58 -6.38
C VAL A 370 29.29 -5.80 -7.36
N ARG A 371 28.87 -4.76 -8.09
CA ARG A 371 27.80 -4.89 -9.09
C ARG A 371 28.22 -5.80 -10.25
N LEU A 372 29.44 -5.65 -10.75
CA LEU A 372 29.99 -6.50 -11.82
C LEU A 372 30.03 -7.98 -11.40
N ALA A 373 30.45 -8.29 -10.16
CA ALA A 373 30.42 -9.66 -9.66
C ALA A 373 29.00 -10.26 -9.63
N VAL A 374 27.98 -9.45 -9.29
CA VAL A 374 26.57 -9.87 -9.33
C VAL A 374 26.11 -10.10 -10.77
N ILE A 375 26.42 -9.17 -11.69
CA ILE A 375 26.09 -9.27 -13.13
C ILE A 375 26.69 -10.53 -13.74
N ASP A 376 27.99 -10.77 -13.51
CA ASP A 376 28.70 -11.94 -14.00
C ASP A 376 28.02 -13.21 -13.52
N LYS A 377 27.73 -13.30 -12.21
CA LYS A 377 27.12 -14.50 -11.66
C LYS A 377 25.67 -14.70 -12.12
N LEU A 378 24.89 -13.63 -12.31
CA LEU A 378 23.52 -13.70 -12.84
C LEU A 378 23.54 -14.26 -14.26
N THR A 379 24.48 -13.79 -15.08
CA THR A 379 24.68 -14.22 -16.47
C THR A 379 25.11 -15.68 -16.54
N HIS A 380 26.14 -16.08 -15.79
CA HIS A 380 26.62 -17.47 -15.75
C HIS A 380 25.56 -18.46 -15.23
N SER A 381 24.70 -18.01 -14.30
CA SER A 381 23.61 -18.82 -13.75
C SER A 381 22.36 -18.79 -14.64
N LYS A 382 22.40 -18.12 -15.80
CA LYS A 382 21.28 -17.98 -16.75
C LYS A 382 20.01 -17.45 -16.05
N CYS A 383 20.16 -16.43 -15.21
CA CYS A 383 19.03 -15.71 -14.62
C CYS A 383 18.29 -14.88 -15.69
N ALA A 384 17.13 -14.31 -15.32
CA ALA A 384 16.40 -13.42 -16.21
C ALA A 384 17.27 -12.23 -16.62
N GLU A 385 17.25 -11.87 -17.90
CA GLU A 385 17.98 -10.72 -18.45
C GLU A 385 17.55 -9.42 -17.77
N SER A 386 16.26 -9.30 -17.42
CA SER A 386 15.76 -8.14 -16.67
C SER A 386 16.45 -7.95 -15.31
N TRP A 387 16.89 -9.03 -14.66
CA TRP A 387 17.65 -8.94 -13.41
C TRP A 387 19.08 -8.47 -13.61
N VAL A 388 19.69 -8.79 -14.76
CA VAL A 388 21.00 -8.26 -15.14
C VAL A 388 20.87 -6.76 -15.42
N ASN A 389 19.90 -6.38 -16.25
CA ASN A 389 19.63 -4.99 -16.61
C ASN A 389 19.36 -4.10 -15.38
N MET A 390 18.66 -4.62 -14.37
CA MET A 390 18.43 -3.91 -13.10
C MET A 390 19.72 -3.55 -12.35
N VAL A 391 20.77 -4.36 -12.45
CA VAL A 391 22.04 -4.17 -11.74
C VAL A 391 23.03 -3.35 -12.58
N GLU A 392 22.97 -3.50 -13.90
CA GLU A 392 23.86 -2.83 -14.86
C GLU A 392 23.51 -1.36 -15.10
N GLN A 393 22.22 -1.03 -15.12
CA GLN A 393 21.76 0.30 -15.47
C GLN A 393 20.49 0.70 -14.70
N VAL A 394 20.17 1.99 -14.71
CA VAL A 394 18.91 2.48 -14.16
C VAL A 394 17.78 2.01 -15.08
N ALA A 395 17.02 1.02 -14.62
CA ALA A 395 15.93 0.39 -15.37
C ALA A 395 14.61 0.46 -14.61
N GLU A 396 13.52 0.71 -15.33
CA GLU A 396 12.16 0.51 -14.83
C GLU A 396 11.82 -0.98 -14.76
N LEU A 397 11.02 -1.37 -13.77
CA LEU A 397 10.57 -2.75 -13.62
C LEU A 397 9.34 -3.01 -14.49
N ASP A 398 9.38 -4.08 -15.27
CA ASP A 398 8.17 -4.59 -15.92
C ASP A 398 7.15 -5.12 -14.89
N VAL A 399 5.93 -5.41 -15.33
CA VAL A 399 4.85 -5.88 -14.42
C VAL A 399 5.22 -7.17 -13.68
N LYS A 400 5.95 -8.08 -14.34
CA LYS A 400 6.32 -9.38 -13.78
C LYS A 400 7.39 -9.20 -12.70
N ASP A 401 8.39 -8.37 -12.97
CA ASP A 401 9.44 -8.04 -12.02
C ASP A 401 8.91 -7.21 -10.86
N GLN A 402 7.99 -6.27 -11.10
CA GLN A 402 7.29 -5.57 -10.01
C GLN A 402 6.57 -6.56 -9.09
N GLN A 403 5.90 -7.57 -9.63
CA GLN A 403 5.22 -8.58 -8.83
C GLN A 403 6.20 -9.45 -8.03
N GLN A 404 7.36 -9.80 -8.61
CA GLN A 404 8.41 -10.57 -7.92
C GLN A 404 9.10 -9.74 -6.83
N VAL A 405 9.45 -8.49 -7.13
CA VAL A 405 10.11 -7.57 -6.20
C VAL A 405 9.13 -7.20 -5.09
N PHE A 406 7.93 -6.71 -5.38
CA PHE A 406 7.00 -6.25 -4.34
C PHE A 406 6.21 -7.39 -3.67
N GLY A 407 6.21 -8.59 -4.25
CA GLY A 407 5.54 -9.77 -3.71
C GLY A 407 4.00 -9.68 -3.74
N GLU A 408 3.46 -8.73 -4.51
CA GLU A 408 2.05 -8.47 -4.77
C GLU A 408 1.90 -7.61 -6.04
N SER A 409 0.77 -7.72 -6.73
CA SER A 409 0.44 -6.87 -7.88
C SER A 409 -0.21 -5.55 -7.45
N LEU A 410 0.13 -4.44 -8.11
CA LEU A 410 -0.58 -3.19 -7.94
C LEU A 410 -1.98 -3.25 -8.57
N PRO A 411 -2.97 -2.52 -8.02
CA PRO A 411 -4.26 -2.34 -8.67
C PRO A 411 -4.16 -1.79 -10.08
N ALA A 412 -5.10 -2.18 -10.95
CA ALA A 412 -5.23 -1.55 -12.26
C ALA A 412 -5.47 -0.04 -12.09
N GLY A 413 -4.74 0.75 -12.88
CA GLY A 413 -4.74 2.22 -12.82
C GLY A 413 -3.77 2.83 -11.81
N LEU A 414 -3.15 2.05 -10.91
CA LEU A 414 -2.06 2.55 -10.07
C LEU A 414 -0.70 2.24 -10.72
N ARG A 415 0.15 3.27 -10.82
CA ARG A 415 1.52 3.16 -11.29
C ARG A 415 2.45 3.84 -10.30
N ILE A 416 3.66 3.31 -10.18
CA ILE A 416 4.75 3.96 -9.47
C ILE A 416 5.38 4.94 -10.44
N ILE A 417 5.52 6.20 -10.03
CA ILE A 417 6.32 7.18 -10.76
C ILE A 417 7.69 7.14 -10.09
N GLY A 418 8.68 6.63 -10.82
CA GLY A 418 10.06 6.46 -10.35
C GLY A 418 10.83 7.77 -10.35
#